data_AF-A0A0K9YNB2-F1
#
_entry.id   AF-A0A0K9YNB2-F1
#
_cell.length_a   1.000
_cell.length_b   1.000
_cell.length_c   1.000
_cell.angle_alpha   90.00
_cell.angle_beta   90.00
_cell.angle_gamma   90.00
#
_symmetry.space_group_name_H-M   'P 1'
#
loop_
_entity.id
_entity.type
_entity.pdbx_description
1 polymer ?
#
loop_
_entity_poly.entity_id
_entity_poly.type
_entity_poly.pdbx_seq_one_letter_code
_entity_poly.pdbx_strand_id
1 'polypeptide(L)' 'MGKYFNIGAGNQALGIVYPHHHPKFTIDEASLEVGVKMFVVTAAKMVGLKG' A
#
# COMPACT_ATOMS: atom_id res chain seq x y z
N MET A 1 17.65 1.49 7.02
CA MET A 1 16.45 1.15 7.80
C MET A 1 15.23 1.34 6.90
N GLY A 2 14.40 0.30 6.70
CA GLY A 2 13.17 0.43 5.91
C GLY A 2 12.08 1.15 6.70
N LYS A 3 11.25 1.94 6.02
CA LYS A 3 10.00 2.48 6.56
C LYS A 3 8.83 1.78 5.86
N TYR A 4 7.90 1.26 6.65
CA TYR A 4 6.71 0.59 6.16
C TYR A 4 5.48 1.43 6.55
N PHE A 5 4.45 1.41 5.69
CA PHE A 5 3.17 2.03 5.96
C PHE A 5 2.06 1.12 5.43
N ASN A 6 0.90 1.17 6.09
CA ASN A 6 -0.25 0.39 5.69
C ASN A 6 -1.02 1.11 4.57
N ILE A 7 -1.47 0.36 3.57
CA ILE A 7 -2.24 0.87 2.43
C ILE A 7 -3.71 0.40 2.42
N GLY A 8 -4.09 -0.45 3.39
CA GLY A 8 -5.44 -1.03 3.43
C GLY A 8 -5.64 -2.23 2.50
N ALA A 9 -4.62 -3.07 2.34
CA ALA A 9 -4.66 -4.22 1.43
C ALA A 9 -5.64 -5.35 1.83
N GLY A 10 -6.15 -5.34 3.07
CA GLY A 10 -7.14 -6.31 3.55
C GLY A 10 -8.57 -5.79 3.38
N ASN A 11 -9.49 -6.68 3.02
CA ASN A 11 -10.90 -6.35 2.77
C ASN A 11 -11.81 -7.53 3.15
N GLN A 12 -12.59 -7.37 4.23
CA GLN A 12 -13.48 -8.43 4.72
C GLN A 12 -14.64 -8.72 3.75
N ALA A 13 -15.18 -7.71 3.07
CA ALA A 13 -16.28 -7.88 2.12
C ALA A 13 -15.86 -8.67 0.87
N LEU A 14 -14.57 -8.61 0.49
CA LEU A 14 -13.99 -9.36 -0.61
C LEU A 14 -13.29 -10.66 -0.16
N GLY A 15 -13.33 -11.02 1.13
CA GLY A 15 -12.67 -12.21 1.67
C GLY A 15 -11.14 -12.15 1.73
N ILE A 16 -10.56 -10.95 1.62
CA ILE A 16 -9.12 -10.69 1.62
C ILE A 16 -8.64 -10.54 3.06
N VAL A 17 -8.51 -11.67 3.75
CA VAL A 17 -8.29 -11.75 5.21
C VAL A 17 -7.07 -12.57 5.61
N TYR A 18 -6.44 -13.25 4.67
CA TYR A 18 -5.30 -14.12 4.93
C TYR A 18 -3.98 -13.33 5.04
N PRO A 19 -3.07 -13.67 5.97
CA PRO A 19 -1.80 -12.95 6.14
C PRO A 19 -0.82 -13.27 5.00
N HIS A 20 0.25 -12.47 4.89
CA HIS A 20 1.13 -12.44 3.71
C HIS A 20 1.81 -13.78 3.34
N HIS A 21 2.06 -14.67 4.32
CA HIS A 21 2.68 -15.97 4.09
C HIS A 21 1.68 -17.10 3.81
N HIS A 22 0.39 -16.82 3.84
CA HIS A 22 -0.64 -17.84 3.67
C HIS A 22 -0.84 -18.18 2.18
N PRO A 23 -1.13 -19.45 1.79
CA PRO A 23 -1.32 -19.83 0.38
C PRO A 23 -2.46 -19.10 -0.36
N LYS A 24 -3.44 -18.62 0.40
CA LYS A 24 -4.58 -17.82 -0.12
C LYS A 24 -4.36 -16.32 0.02
N PHE A 25 -3.13 -15.88 0.29
CA PHE A 25 -2.82 -14.47 0.35
C PHE A 25 -3.16 -13.81 -0.99
N THR A 26 -3.91 -12.73 -0.90
CA THR A 26 -4.18 -11.80 -1.99
C THR A 26 -4.36 -10.42 -1.37
N ILE A 27 -4.51 -9.39 -2.19
CA ILE A 27 -4.68 -8.00 -1.76
C ILE A 27 -5.86 -7.37 -2.47
N ASP A 28 -6.47 -6.37 -1.83
CA ASP A 28 -7.38 -5.47 -2.51
C ASP A 28 -6.58 -4.54 -3.44
N GLU A 29 -6.65 -4.75 -4.75
CA GLU A 29 -5.87 -3.98 -5.72
C GLU A 29 -6.19 -2.48 -5.69
N ALA A 30 -7.38 -2.07 -5.22
CA ALA A 30 -7.71 -0.66 -5.03
C ALA A 30 -6.79 0.02 -4.00
N SER A 31 -6.24 -0.74 -3.05
CA SER A 31 -5.27 -0.23 -2.08
C SER A 31 -3.93 0.20 -2.69
N LEU A 32 -3.58 -0.33 -3.88
CA LEU A 32 -2.32 0.01 -4.55
C LEU A 32 -2.25 1.48 -4.96
N GLU A 33 -3.39 2.10 -5.26
CA GLU A 33 -3.46 3.54 -5.57
C GLU A 33 -2.98 4.39 -4.39
N VAL A 34 -3.34 4.01 -3.16
CA VAL A 34 -2.87 4.66 -1.93
C VAL A 34 -1.35 4.50 -1.80
N GLY A 35 -0.83 3.30 -2.06
CA GLY A 35 0.60 3.01 -2.05
C GLY A 35 1.39 3.89 -3.02
N VAL A 36 0.95 3.95 -4.28
CA VAL A 36 1.60 4.76 -5.33
C VAL A 36 1.57 6.24 -4.97
N LYS A 37 0.42 6.77 -4.52
CA LYS A 37 0.31 8.17 -4.07
C LYS A 37 1.31 8.49 -2.95
N MET A 38 1.42 7.61 -1.95
CA MET A 38 2.35 7.80 -0.85
C MET A 38 3.81 7.83 -1.34
N PHE A 39 4.20 6.92 -2.23
CA PHE A 39 5.54 6.93 -2.79
C PHE A 39 5.82 8.17 -3.63
N VAL A 40 4.91 8.57 -4.52
CA VAL A 40 5.08 9.75 -5.39
C VAL A 40 5.19 11.03 -4.55
N VAL A 41 4.28 11.24 -3.60
CA VAL A 41 4.30 12.42 -2.71
C VAL A 41 5.57 12.44 -1.86
N THR A 42 5.99 11.28 -1.34
CA THR A 42 7.22 11.17 -0.54
C THR A 42 8.44 11.50 -1.38
N ALA A 43 8.56 10.92 -2.57
CA ALA A 43 9.65 11.18 -3.49
C ALA A 43 9.70 12.66 -3.89
N ALA A 44 8.56 13.25 -4.28
CA ALA A 44 8.45 14.66 -4.64
C ALA A 44 8.93 15.57 -3.51
N LYS A 45 8.48 15.33 -2.27
CA LYS A 45 8.93 16.08 -1.09
C LYS A 45 10.42 15.90 -0.83
N MET A 46 10.95 14.68 -0.97
CA MET A 46 12.37 14.39 -0.74
C MET A 46 13.30 15.11 -1.70
N VAL A 47 12.89 15.29 -2.96
CA VAL A 47 13.69 16.00 -3.97
C VAL A 47 13.33 17.49 -4.10
N GLY A 48 12.44 18.00 -3.25
CA GLY A 48 12.06 19.41 -3.23
C GLY A 48 11.14 19.86 -4.37
N LEU A 49 10.43 18.93 -5.02
CA LEU A 49 9.40 19.27 -5.99
C LEU A 49 8.22 19.96 -5.28
N LYS A 50 7.86 21.15 -5.75
CA LYS A 50 6.66 21.87 -5.32
C LYS A 50 5.48 21.45 -6.20
N GLY A 51 4.38 21.08 -5.56
CA GLY A 51 3.12 20.77 -6.22
C GLY A 51 2.37 22.02 -6.68
#